data_AF-A0A7S0BGZ1-F1
#
_entry.id   AF-A0A7S0BGZ1-F1
#
_cell.length_a   1.000
_cell.length_b   1.000
_cell.length_c   1.000
_cell.angle_alpha   90.00
_cell.angle_beta   90.00
_cell.angle_gamma   90.00
#
_symmetry.space_group_name_H-M   'P 1'
#
loop_
_entity.id
_entity.type
_entity.pdbx_description
1 polymer ?
#
loop_
_entity_poly.entity_id
_entity_poly.type
_entity_poly.pdbx_seq_one_letter_code
_entity_poly.pdbx_strand_id
1 'polypeptide(L)'
;RFYEESTAVEAVGNVECDHPNDRIYEFSGFATLKLDGGDEHFPLGLDQFLPRGCKLRNTPWIHGLIVNTGPDTKIARNNKPKPRKRSTLEKRLDIFLVITFFTQIFLVII
;
A
#
# COMPACT_ATOMS: atom_id res chain seq x y z
N ARG A 1 4.82 26.26 12.45
CA ARG A 1 5.03 25.77 13.84
C ARG A 1 5.99 24.60 13.70
N PHE A 2 7.27 24.95 13.61
CA PHE A 2 8.39 24.04 13.44
C PHE A 2 8.59 23.39 14.82
N TYR A 3 8.31 22.09 14.92
CA TYR A 3 8.50 21.35 16.16
C TYR A 3 10.00 21.09 16.32
N GLU A 4 10.52 21.55 17.45
CA GLU A 4 11.87 21.39 17.99
C GLU A 4 12.63 20.16 17.46
N GLU A 5 13.71 20.41 16.73
CA GLU A 5 14.74 19.42 16.32
C GLU A 5 15.68 19.02 17.49
N SER A 6 15.45 19.53 18.71
CA SER A 6 16.48 19.55 19.77
C SER A 6 16.57 18.29 20.65
N THR A 7 15.77 17.25 20.40
CA THR A 7 15.85 15.99 21.16
C THR A 7 15.72 14.77 20.26
N ALA A 8 16.22 14.85 19.02
CA ALA A 8 16.57 13.63 18.30
C ALA A 8 17.81 13.05 19.00
N VAL A 9 17.61 12.13 19.95
CA VAL A 9 18.69 11.27 20.44
C VAL A 9 19.30 10.63 19.19
N GLU A 10 20.62 10.76 18.99
CA GLU A 10 21.35 10.09 17.91
C GLU A 10 21.23 8.58 18.10
N ALA A 11 20.10 8.02 17.67
CA ALA A 11 19.83 6.59 17.70
C ALA A 11 20.34 6.00 16.40
N VAL A 12 21.54 5.42 16.45
CA VAL A 12 22.13 4.69 15.32
C VAL A 12 21.69 3.24 15.41
N GLY A 13 21.07 2.73 14.35
CA GLY A 13 20.57 1.36 14.32
C GLY A 13 20.19 0.90 12.93
N ASN A 14 19.84 -0.38 12.82
CA ASN A 14 19.31 -1.01 11.62
C ASN A 14 17.93 -1.60 11.90
N VAL A 15 17.04 -1.60 10.91
CA VAL A 15 15.73 -2.25 11.02
C VAL A 15 15.58 -3.25 9.89
N GLU A 16 15.39 -4.51 10.26
CA GLU A 16 15.10 -5.59 9.33
C GLU A 16 13.61 -5.94 9.44
N CYS A 17 12.94 -6.04 8.31
CA CYS A 17 11.51 -6.31 8.26
C CYS A 17 11.15 -7.26 7.13
N ASP A 18 9.93 -7.78 7.19
CA ASP A 18 9.36 -8.61 6.14
C ASP A 18 9.34 -7.89 4.77
N HIS A 19 9.45 -8.66 3.69
CA HIS A 19 9.46 -8.12 2.33
C HIS A 19 8.10 -7.46 1.98
N PRO A 20 8.07 -6.44 1.10
CA PRO A 20 6.82 -5.83 0.64
C PRO A 20 5.78 -6.86 0.15
N ASN A 21 4.71 -7.01 0.92
CA ASN A 21 3.61 -7.95 0.67
C ASN A 21 2.23 -7.27 0.80
N ASP A 22 1.17 -7.98 0.44
CA ASP A 22 -0.22 -7.53 0.46
C ASP A 22 -0.98 -7.86 1.75
N ARG A 23 -0.33 -8.56 2.70
CA ARG A 23 -0.89 -8.91 4.00
C ARG A 23 -0.87 -7.70 4.93
N ILE A 24 -1.93 -6.88 4.87
CA ILE A 24 -2.06 -5.63 5.66
C ILE A 24 -2.02 -5.90 7.18
N TYR A 25 -2.56 -7.02 7.63
CA TYR A 25 -2.70 -7.35 9.04
C TYR A 25 -1.54 -8.19 9.60
N GLU A 26 -0.47 -8.37 8.83
CA GLU A 26 0.71 -9.10 9.29
C GLU A 26 1.92 -8.19 9.16
N PHE A 27 2.70 -8.08 10.23
CA PHE A 27 3.99 -7.40 10.21
C PHE A 27 4.92 -8.08 11.22
N SER A 28 6.13 -8.37 10.78
CA SER A 28 7.21 -8.90 11.60
C SER A 28 8.51 -8.23 11.18
N GLY A 29 9.29 -7.82 12.16
CA GLY A 29 10.61 -7.25 11.97
C GLY A 29 11.40 -7.21 13.27
N PHE A 30 12.65 -6.80 13.17
CA PHE A 30 13.58 -6.64 14.27
C PHE A 30 14.35 -5.32 14.09
N ALA A 31 14.33 -4.47 15.11
CA ALA A 31 15.18 -3.30 15.17
C ALA A 31 16.43 -3.61 16.01
N THR A 32 17.59 -3.24 15.51
CA THR A 32 18.88 -3.35 16.21
C THR A 32 19.37 -1.94 16.48
N LEU A 33 19.48 -1.55 17.75
CA LEU A 33 19.94 -0.23 18.17
C LEU A 33 21.33 -0.36 18.80
N LYS A 34 22.24 0.54 18.42
CA LYS A 34 23.56 0.65 19.05
C LYS A 34 23.44 1.58 20.24
N LEU A 35 23.47 1.02 21.44
CA LEU A 35 23.52 1.78 22.68
C LEU A 35 24.94 1.72 23.28
N ASP A 36 25.24 2.60 24.24
CA ASP A 36 26.54 2.67 24.92
C ASP A 36 26.97 1.34 25.61
N GLY A 37 26.05 0.38 25.73
CA GLY A 37 26.27 -0.96 26.27
C GLY A 37 26.34 -2.10 25.25
N GLY A 38 26.23 -1.83 23.94
CA GLY A 38 26.24 -2.83 22.87
C GLY A 38 25.00 -2.77 21.95
N ASP A 39 24.87 -3.77 21.08
CA ASP A 39 23.75 -3.90 20.16
C ASP A 39 22.56 -4.56 20.88
N GLU A 40 21.43 -3.84 21.01
CA GLU A 40 20.17 -4.39 21.53
C GLU A 40 19.17 -4.65 20.41
N HIS A 41 18.49 -5.80 20.47
CA HIS A 41 17.49 -6.22 19.49
C HIS A 41 16.06 -6.09 20.05
N PHE A 42 15.19 -5.41 19.30
CA PHE A 42 13.78 -5.20 19.63
C PHE A 42 12.88 -5.85 18.59
N PRO A 43 11.99 -6.79 18.97
CA PRO A 43 11.02 -7.33 18.04
C PRO A 43 9.95 -6.27 17.71
N LEU A 44 9.64 -6.15 16.42
CA LEU A 44 8.60 -5.30 15.90
C LEU A 44 7.46 -6.18 15.36
N GLY A 45 6.27 -5.97 15.91
CA GLY A 45 5.02 -6.60 15.47
C GLY A 45 4.04 -5.59 14.87
N LEU A 46 2.84 -6.07 14.57
CA LEU A 46 1.77 -5.25 13.99
C LEU A 46 1.39 -4.05 14.87
N ASP A 47 1.46 -4.21 16.20
CA ASP A 47 1.09 -3.15 17.15
C ASP A 47 1.99 -1.91 17.07
N GLN A 48 3.24 -2.08 16.60
CA GLN A 48 4.19 -0.99 16.37
C GLN A 48 4.20 -0.51 14.90
N PHE A 49 3.39 -1.11 14.03
CA PHE A 49 3.34 -0.79 12.60
C PHE A 49 2.12 0.08 12.27
N LEU A 50 2.38 1.22 11.61
CA LEU A 50 1.33 2.13 11.14
C LEU A 50 1.23 2.09 9.62
N PRO A 51 0.21 1.41 9.04
CA PRO A 51 0.03 1.40 7.60
C PRO A 51 -0.40 2.78 7.08
N ARG A 52 -0.02 3.06 5.83
CA ARG A 52 -0.48 4.25 5.11
C ARG A 52 -2.02 4.26 5.09
N GLY A 53 -2.61 5.40 5.48
CA GLY A 53 -4.06 5.59 5.54
C GLY A 53 -4.65 5.54 6.96
N CYS A 54 -3.86 5.13 7.95
CA CYS A 54 -4.21 5.28 9.36
C CYS A 54 -4.20 6.75 9.78
N LYS A 55 -5.10 7.11 10.70
CA LYS A 55 -5.17 8.43 11.33
C LYS A 55 -4.91 8.30 12.82
N LEU A 56 -3.87 8.98 13.31
CA LEU A 56 -3.61 9.07 14.74
C LEU A 56 -4.76 9.78 15.44
N ARG A 57 -5.19 9.22 16.57
CA ARG A 57 -6.24 9.75 17.43
C ARG A 57 -5.75 9.69 18.86
N ASN A 58 -6.15 10.66 19.68
CA ASN A 58 -5.82 10.67 21.10
C ASN A 58 -4.30 10.77 21.40
N THR A 59 -3.49 11.22 20.45
CA THR A 59 -2.05 11.44 20.60
C THR A 59 -1.64 12.68 19.79
N PRO A 60 -0.92 13.65 20.37
CA PRO A 60 -0.60 14.90 19.68
C PRO A 60 0.43 14.72 18.55
N TRP A 61 1.42 13.84 18.71
CA TRP A 61 2.46 13.55 17.73
C TRP A 61 3.11 12.19 18.04
N ILE A 62 3.85 11.65 17.07
CA ILE A 62 4.68 10.45 17.23
C ILE A 62 6.03 10.67 16.53
N HIS A 63 7.07 10.00 17.01
CA HIS A 63 8.29 9.75 16.23
C HIS A 63 8.21 8.34 15.67
N GLY A 64 8.63 8.17 14.42
CA GLY A 64 8.61 6.86 13.78
C GLY A 64 9.56 6.80 12.60
N LEU A 65 10.00 5.58 12.30
CA LEU A 65 10.83 5.28 11.14
C LEU A 65 9.94 4.83 9.97
N ILE A 66 10.27 5.27 8.77
CA ILE A 66 9.55 4.89 7.55
C ILE A 66 10.20 3.62 7.00
N VAL A 67 9.47 2.50 7.06
CA VAL A 67 9.96 1.19 6.59
C VAL A 67 9.55 0.91 5.14
N ASN A 68 8.31 1.25 4.75
CA ASN A 68 7.80 1.05 3.39
C ASN A 68 7.34 2.38 2.78
N THR A 69 7.66 2.61 1.51
CA THR A 69 7.26 3.83 0.78
C THR A 69 6.54 3.51 -0.53
N GLY A 70 5.72 4.45 -1.01
CA GLY A 70 5.13 4.38 -2.36
C GLY A 70 4.37 3.06 -2.66
N PRO A 71 4.68 2.38 -3.79
CA PRO A 71 4.08 1.10 -4.19
C PRO A 71 4.36 -0.05 -3.23
N ASP A 72 5.39 0.04 -2.39
CA ASP A 72 5.79 -1.02 -1.47
C ASP A 72 5.03 -0.98 -0.13
N THR A 73 4.21 0.06 0.06
CA THR A 73 3.28 0.10 1.20
C THR A 73 2.29 -1.06 1.10
N LYS A 74 2.04 -1.74 2.22
CA LYS A 74 1.09 -2.88 2.28
C LYS A 74 -0.29 -2.53 1.73
N ILE A 75 -0.76 -1.29 1.95
CA ILE A 75 -2.03 -0.81 1.39
C ILE A 75 -2.01 -0.69 -0.14
N ALA A 76 -0.87 -0.29 -0.73
CA ALA A 76 -0.73 -0.20 -2.17
C ALA A 76 -0.69 -1.60 -2.80
N ARG A 77 -0.02 -2.56 -2.15
CA ARG A 77 0.05 -3.96 -2.60
C ARG A 77 -1.26 -4.73 -2.43
N ASN A 78 -2.02 -4.46 -1.37
CA ASN A 78 -3.37 -5.01 -1.20
C ASN A 78 -4.40 -4.38 -2.15
N ASN A 79 -4.04 -3.32 -2.89
CA ASN A 79 -4.95 -2.71 -3.82
C ASN A 79 -5.02 -3.54 -5.11
N LYS A 80 -6.20 -4.06 -5.42
CA LYS A 80 -6.41 -4.78 -6.67
C LYS A 80 -6.32 -3.81 -7.85
N PRO A 81 -5.70 -4.22 -8.97
CA PRO A 81 -5.64 -3.38 -10.16
C PRO A 81 -7.05 -2.97 -10.56
N LYS A 82 -7.26 -1.66 -10.76
CA LYS A 82 -8.58 -1.12 -11.04
C LYS A 82 -9.06 -1.70 -12.37
N PRO A 83 -10.20 -2.42 -12.40
CA PRO A 83 -10.73 -2.91 -13.66
C PRO A 83 -11.15 -1.72 -14.53
N ARG A 84 -11.04 -1.90 -15.85
CA ARG A 84 -11.58 -0.91 -16.80
C ARG A 84 -13.10 -0.83 -16.60
N LYS A 85 -13.57 0.29 -16.08
CA LYS A 85 -15.00 0.57 -15.95
C LYS A 85 -15.56 0.74 -17.37
N ARG A 86 -16.53 -0.10 -17.72
CA ARG A 86 -17.36 0.04 -18.92
C ARG A 86 -18.82 0.08 -18.50
N SER A 87 -19.60 0.98 -19.09
CA SER A 87 -21.03 1.05 -18.81
C SER A 87 -21.75 -0.20 -19.33
N THR A 88 -22.88 -0.54 -18.71
CA THR A 88 -23.74 -1.63 -19.20
C THR A 88 -24.24 -1.32 -20.61
N LEU A 89 -24.42 -0.04 -20.95
CA LEU A 89 -24.80 0.40 -22.30
C LEU A 89 -23.68 0.17 -23.31
N GLU A 90 -22.42 0.51 -23.01
CA GLU A 90 -21.29 0.18 -23.87
C GLU A 90 -21.22 -1.32 -24.17
N LYS A 91 -21.38 -2.17 -23.14
CA LYS A 91 -21.40 -3.63 -23.34
C LYS A 91 -22.57 -4.09 -24.23
N ARG A 92 -23.73 -3.44 -24.15
CA ARG A 92 -24.89 -3.73 -25.02
C ARG A 92 -24.68 -3.22 -26.44
N LEU A 93 -24.06 -2.06 -26.61
CA LEU A 93 -23.71 -1.51 -27.92
C LEU A 93 -22.73 -2.41 -28.67
N ASP A 94 -21.73 -2.98 -27.98
CA ASP A 94 -20.82 -3.98 -28.56
C ASP A 94 -21.61 -5.17 -29.14
N ILE A 95 -22.65 -5.64 -28.44
CA ILE A 95 -23.54 -6.72 -28.94
C ILE A 95 -24.36 -6.26 -30.14
N PHE A 96 -24.97 -5.07 -30.10
CA PHE A 96 -25.75 -4.55 -31.23
C PHE A 96 -24.91 -4.30 -32.48
N LEU A 97 -23.65 -3.87 -32.33
CA LEU A 97 -22.70 -3.74 -33.43
C LEU A 97 -22.49 -5.09 -34.11
N VAL A 98 -22.20 -6.13 -33.34
CA VAL A 98 -22.01 -7.49 -33.85
C VAL A 98 -23.25 -7.97 -34.62
N ILE A 99 -24.45 -7.81 -34.04
CA ILE A 99 -25.71 -8.17 -34.70
C ILE A 99 -25.89 -7.40 -36.02
N THR A 100 -25.67 -6.08 -36.00
CA THR A 100 -25.85 -5.23 -37.19
C THR A 100 -24.87 -5.61 -38.30
N PHE A 101 -23.61 -5.91 -37.98
CA PHE A 101 -22.64 -6.38 -38.97
C PHE A 101 -23.05 -7.70 -39.62
N PHE A 102 -23.55 -8.66 -38.83
CA PHE A 102 -24.05 -9.92 -39.38
C PHE A 102 -25.26 -9.71 -40.30
N THR A 103 -26.22 -8.88 -39.91
CA THR A 103 -27.38 -8.54 -40.75
C THR A 103 -26.95 -7.87 -42.06
N GLN A 104 -25.98 -6.95 -42.02
CA GLN A 104 -25.45 -6.30 -43.23
C GLN A 104 -24.76 -7.30 -44.18
N ILE A 105 -23.92 -8.19 -43.66
CA ILE A 105 -23.26 -9.23 -44.47
C ILE A 105 -24.29 -10.16 -45.11
N PHE A 106 -25.30 -10.58 -44.34
CA PHE A 106 -26.38 -11.43 -44.84
C PHE A 106 -27.15 -10.77 -46.00
N LEU A 107 -27.47 -9.47 -45.89
CA LEU A 107 -28.14 -8.71 -46.95
C LEU A 107 -27.29 -8.56 -48.22
N VAL A 108 -25.97 -8.52 -48.11
CA VAL A 108 -25.06 -8.40 -49.27
C VAL A 108 -24.87 -9.76 -49.97
N ILE A 109 -25.03 -10.87 -49.26
CA ILE A 109 -24.86 -12.23 -49.79
C ILE A 109 -26.13 -12.73 -50.51
N ILE A 110 -27.31 -12.26 -50.09
CA ILE A 110 -28.60 -12.48 -50.77
C ILE A 110 -28.70 -11.65 -52.04
#